data_AF-A0A8H6D6J8-F1
#
_entry.id   AF-A0A8H6D6J8-F1
#
_cell.length_a   1.000
_cell.length_b   1.000
_cell.length_c   1.000
_cell.angle_alpha   90.00
_cell.angle_beta   90.00
_cell.angle_gamma   90.00
#
_symmetry.space_group_name_H-M   'P 1'
#
loop_
_entity.id
_entity.type
_entity.pdbx_description
1 polymer ?
#
loop_
_entity_poly.entity_id
_entity_poly.type
_entity_poly.pdbx_seq_one_letter_code
_entity_poly.pdbx_strand_id
1 'polypeptide(L)'
;MTDEFECGFSVYPPLPPTPSNQSLYALFLARLRTTFPSQTHPSTTKPLLITDADPAFYYFALPKYPKIPAHPEHCNYFLSFRLGFGNGGLPRETAVAHVLEVLVIAKECFGERVRYWNGMHRMRCNKQWGYYTLGDVEEAEKEVKRLCRNMDFRLL
;
A
#
# COMPACT_ATOMS: atom_id res chain seq x y z
N MET A 1 -25.68 10.98 -8.84
CA MET A 1 -24.93 10.42 -7.71
C MET A 1 -23.90 9.49 -8.34
N THR A 2 -22.66 9.94 -8.48
CA THR A 2 -21.58 9.11 -9.02
C THR A 2 -20.84 8.53 -7.82
N ASP A 3 -21.01 7.23 -7.62
CA ASP A 3 -20.41 6.49 -6.50
C ASP A 3 -18.88 6.51 -6.60
N GLU A 4 -18.20 6.70 -5.47
CA GLU A 4 -16.75 6.48 -5.37
C GLU A 4 -16.50 4.99 -5.11
N PHE A 5 -15.67 4.37 -5.94
CA PHE A 5 -15.32 2.96 -5.83
C PHE A 5 -13.83 2.80 -5.51
N GLU A 6 -13.47 1.68 -4.90
CA GLU A 6 -12.09 1.35 -4.56
C GLU A 6 -11.66 0.03 -5.20
N CYS A 7 -10.38 -0.09 -5.55
CA CYS A 7 -9.74 -1.36 -5.85
C CYS A 7 -8.39 -1.44 -5.16
N GLY A 8 -7.90 -2.67 -4.97
CA GLY A 8 -6.69 -2.85 -4.19
C GLY A 8 -6.32 -4.31 -4.00
N PHE A 9 -5.42 -4.52 -3.05
CA PHE A 9 -5.13 -5.84 -2.53
C PHE A 9 -4.86 -5.78 -1.03
N SER A 10 -5.07 -6.91 -0.37
CA SER A 10 -4.76 -7.10 1.05
C SER A 10 -3.68 -8.16 1.22
N VAL A 11 -2.85 -8.01 2.25
CA VAL A 11 -1.92 -9.06 2.70
C VAL A 11 -2.56 -9.77 3.90
N TYR A 12 -3.11 -10.97 3.66
CA TYR A 12 -3.87 -11.71 4.66
C TYR A 12 -3.44 -13.18 4.78
N PRO A 13 -3.13 -13.69 5.99
CA PRO A 13 -3.02 -12.91 7.24
C PRO A 13 -1.84 -11.92 7.20
N PRO A 14 -1.81 -10.89 8.09
CA PRO A 14 -0.70 -9.93 8.14
C PRO A 14 0.65 -10.65 8.25
N LEU A 15 1.73 -10.03 7.77
CA LEU A 15 3.07 -10.59 7.87
C LEU A 15 3.56 -10.51 9.33
N PRO A 16 3.74 -11.62 10.07
CA PRO A 16 4.34 -11.52 11.40
C PRO A 16 5.75 -10.93 11.30
N PRO A 17 6.22 -10.12 12.26
CA PRO A 17 7.50 -9.41 12.17
C PRO A 17 8.70 -10.33 12.47
N THR A 18 8.80 -11.46 11.78
CA THR A 18 9.92 -12.42 11.85
C THR A 18 11.05 -11.98 10.91
N PRO A 19 12.31 -12.37 11.17
CA PRO A 19 13.44 -12.01 10.31
C PRO A 19 13.25 -12.36 8.82
N SER A 20 12.59 -13.50 8.54
CA SER A 20 12.28 -13.92 7.17
C SER A 20 11.29 -12.98 6.49
N ASN A 21 10.20 -12.59 7.17
CA ASN A 21 9.22 -11.66 6.61
C ASN A 21 9.78 -10.24 6.48
N GLN A 22 10.61 -9.80 7.43
CA GLN A 22 11.32 -8.53 7.32
C GLN A 22 12.22 -8.52 6.08
N SER A 23 12.92 -9.63 5.80
CA SER A 23 13.76 -9.74 4.60
C SER A 23 12.94 -9.73 3.30
N LEU A 24 11.81 -10.44 3.25
CA LEU A 24 10.89 -10.40 2.11
C LEU A 24 10.28 -9.00 1.92
N TYR A 25 9.97 -8.31 3.02
CA TYR A 25 9.44 -6.96 2.98
C TYR A 25 10.51 -5.95 2.54
N ALA A 26 11.77 -6.10 2.98
CA ALA A 26 12.89 -5.30 2.50
C ALA A 26 13.10 -5.48 0.98
N LEU A 27 12.99 -6.71 0.48
CA LEU A 27 13.02 -6.99 -0.96
C LEU A 27 11.85 -6.34 -1.70
N PHE A 28 10.64 -6.39 -1.13
CA PHE A 28 9.46 -5.71 -1.66
C PHE A 28 9.71 -4.20 -1.78
N LEU A 29 10.17 -3.53 -0.72
CA LEU A 29 10.51 -2.10 -0.73
C LEU A 29 11.59 -1.77 -1.76
N ALA A 30 12.65 -2.60 -1.84
CA ALA A 30 13.72 -2.40 -2.82
C ALA A 30 13.18 -2.50 -4.26
N ARG A 31 12.33 -3.50 -4.55
CA ARG A 31 11.69 -3.65 -5.86
C ARG A 31 10.81 -2.45 -6.22
N LEU A 32 9.99 -1.95 -5.28
CA LEU A 32 9.21 -0.73 -5.49
C LEU A 32 10.11 0.45 -5.89
N ARG A 33 11.21 0.65 -5.16
CA ARG A 33 12.19 1.72 -5.45
C ARG A 33 12.87 1.59 -6.80
N THR A 34 13.06 0.36 -7.30
CA THR A 34 13.64 0.11 -8.62
C THR A 34 12.64 0.17 -9.77
N THR A 35 11.36 -0.14 -9.51
CA THR A 35 10.29 -0.14 -10.54
C THR A 35 9.69 1.24 -10.77
N PHE A 36 9.50 2.03 -9.70
CA PHE A 36 8.88 3.35 -9.76
C PHE A 36 9.81 4.60 -9.77
N PRO A 37 11.15 4.53 -9.91
CA PRO A 37 11.99 5.73 -9.85
C PRO A 37 11.88 6.60 -11.11
N SER A 38 11.47 6.00 -12.24
CA SER A 38 11.36 6.67 -13.55
C SER A 38 9.91 6.88 -13.99
N GLN A 39 8.95 6.28 -13.29
CA GLN A 39 7.54 6.53 -13.56
C GLN A 39 7.21 7.92 -13.01
N THR A 40 7.04 8.87 -13.91
CA THR A 40 6.61 10.22 -13.55
C THR A 40 5.11 10.32 -13.72
N HIS A 41 4.45 11.03 -12.81
CA HIS A 41 3.03 11.31 -12.97
C HIS A 41 2.82 12.05 -14.30
N PRO A 42 1.92 11.60 -15.20
CA PRO A 42 1.80 12.12 -16.56
C PRO A 42 1.60 13.64 -16.65
N SER A 43 1.03 14.23 -15.60
CA SER A 43 0.75 15.66 -15.54
C SER A 43 1.67 16.50 -14.64
N THR A 44 2.57 15.90 -13.85
CA THR A 44 3.35 16.68 -12.86
C THR A 44 4.86 16.43 -12.88
N THR A 45 5.37 15.51 -13.73
CA THR A 45 6.81 15.13 -13.80
C THR A 45 7.42 14.65 -12.47
N LYS A 46 6.62 14.52 -11.40
CA LYS A 46 7.04 14.06 -10.08
C LYS A 46 7.16 12.53 -10.07
N PRO A 47 8.09 11.95 -9.29
CA PRO A 47 8.18 10.52 -9.10
C PRO A 47 6.85 9.95 -8.58
N LEU A 48 6.44 8.81 -9.12
CA LEU A 48 5.22 8.14 -8.67
C LEU A 48 5.36 7.61 -7.24
N LEU A 49 6.57 7.21 -6.84
CA LEU A 49 6.90 6.79 -5.47
C LEU A 49 7.79 7.84 -4.79
N ILE A 50 7.34 8.34 -3.63
CA ILE A 50 8.04 9.32 -2.80
C ILE A 50 8.54 8.60 -1.53
N THR A 51 9.85 8.60 -1.29
CA THR A 51 10.47 7.82 -0.20
C THR A 51 11.14 8.67 0.87
N ASP A 52 11.16 9.99 0.70
CA ASP A 52 11.90 10.97 1.51
C ASP A 52 10.99 11.97 2.25
N ALA A 53 9.67 11.90 2.05
CA ALA A 53 8.71 12.83 2.65
C ALA A 53 8.33 12.50 4.10
N ASP A 54 8.38 11.23 4.52
CA ASP A 54 8.10 10.79 5.89
C ASP A 54 9.03 9.60 6.20
N PRO A 55 9.78 9.62 7.31
CA PRO A 55 10.60 8.47 7.69
C PRO A 55 9.77 7.19 7.88
N ALA A 56 8.49 7.30 8.25
CA ALA A 56 7.63 6.15 8.52
C ALA A 56 7.07 5.47 7.27
N PHE A 57 6.94 6.19 6.14
CA PHE A 57 6.22 5.69 4.96
C PHE A 57 6.83 6.07 3.62
N TYR A 58 6.69 5.17 2.67
CA TYR A 58 6.71 5.51 1.25
C TYR A 58 5.29 5.86 0.80
N TYR A 59 5.17 6.88 -0.06
CA TYR A 59 3.90 7.34 -0.61
C TYR A 59 3.87 7.16 -2.11
N PHE A 60 2.73 6.76 -2.65
CA PHE A 60 2.50 6.97 -4.08
C PHE A 60 1.85 8.33 -4.32
N ALA A 61 2.34 9.08 -5.30
CA ALA A 61 1.77 10.34 -5.78
C ALA A 61 0.50 10.09 -6.62
N LEU A 62 -0.44 9.33 -6.05
CA LEU A 62 -1.74 8.98 -6.59
C LEU A 62 -2.83 9.55 -5.66
N PRO A 63 -4.09 9.71 -6.13
CA PRO A 63 -5.17 10.19 -5.28
C PRO A 63 -5.26 9.43 -3.95
N LYS A 64 -5.49 10.18 -2.87
CA LYS A 64 -5.48 9.72 -1.46
C LYS A 64 -4.12 9.21 -0.92
N TYR A 65 -3.03 9.34 -1.69
CA TYR A 65 -1.65 9.07 -1.23
C TYR A 65 -1.48 7.74 -0.49
N PRO A 66 -1.71 6.59 -1.14
CA PRO A 66 -1.58 5.30 -0.46
C PRO A 66 -0.16 5.12 0.08
N LYS A 67 -0.09 4.53 1.28
CA LYS A 67 1.13 4.47 2.09
C LYS A 67 1.61 3.05 2.27
N ILE A 68 2.92 2.91 2.35
CA ILE A 68 3.60 1.64 2.64
C ILE A 68 4.61 1.88 3.75
N PRO A 69 4.56 1.17 4.89
CA PRO A 69 5.55 1.30 5.94
C PRO A 69 6.98 1.19 5.39
N ALA A 70 7.84 2.16 5.70
CA ALA A 70 9.18 2.26 5.13
C ALA A 70 10.21 1.33 5.80
N HIS A 71 9.88 0.78 6.97
CA HIS A 71 10.77 -0.06 7.76
C HIS A 71 10.32 -1.52 7.75
N PRO A 72 11.21 -2.48 7.40
CA PRO A 72 10.90 -3.91 7.43
C PRO A 72 10.39 -4.43 8.79
N GLU A 73 10.86 -3.86 9.89
CA GLU A 73 10.43 -4.17 11.26
C GLU A 73 8.93 -3.97 11.48
N HIS A 74 8.30 -3.11 10.67
CA HIS A 74 6.89 -2.76 10.73
C HIS A 74 6.05 -3.47 9.64
N CYS A 75 6.59 -4.50 8.99
CA CYS A 75 5.92 -5.21 7.90
C CYS A 75 4.53 -5.79 8.26
N ASN A 76 4.28 -6.06 9.55
CA ASN A 76 2.99 -6.54 10.05
C ASN A 76 1.87 -5.49 9.95
N TYR A 77 2.21 -4.22 9.80
CA TYR A 77 1.26 -3.12 9.65
C TYR A 77 0.94 -2.80 8.19
N PHE A 78 1.60 -3.44 7.21
CA PHE A 78 1.21 -3.33 5.82
C PHE A 78 0.02 -4.26 5.52
N LEU A 79 -1.19 -3.72 5.71
CA LEU A 79 -2.43 -4.49 5.60
C LEU A 79 -2.99 -4.50 4.17
N SER A 80 -2.96 -3.35 3.48
CA SER A 80 -3.52 -3.23 2.14
C SER A 80 -2.94 -2.07 1.34
N PHE A 81 -3.00 -2.20 0.02
CA PHE A 81 -2.77 -1.10 -0.92
C PHE A 81 -4.08 -0.83 -1.66
N ARG A 82 -4.53 0.43 -1.66
CA ARG A 82 -5.89 0.80 -2.10
C ARG A 82 -5.85 2.06 -2.96
N LEU A 83 -6.58 2.06 -4.06
CA LEU A 83 -6.80 3.23 -4.91
C LEU A 83 -8.29 3.44 -5.18
N GLY A 84 -8.73 4.70 -5.08
CA GLY A 84 -10.06 5.12 -5.46
C GLY A 84 -10.15 5.46 -6.95
N PHE A 85 -11.30 5.16 -7.56
CA PHE A 85 -11.65 5.59 -8.91
C PHE A 85 -13.09 6.09 -8.97
N GLY A 86 -13.39 6.94 -9.94
CA GLY A 86 -14.64 7.70 -10.01
C GLY A 86 -14.43 9.15 -9.56
N ASN A 87 -15.39 9.73 -8.85
CA ASN A 87 -15.32 11.14 -8.46
C ASN A 87 -14.15 11.39 -7.49
N GLY A 88 -13.20 12.25 -7.86
CA GLY A 88 -12.00 12.54 -7.06
C GLY A 88 -10.91 11.45 -7.12
N GLY A 89 -11.13 10.37 -7.86
CA GLY A 89 -10.17 9.29 -8.07
C GLY A 89 -9.52 9.30 -9.45
N LEU A 90 -8.78 8.25 -9.78
CA LEU A 90 -8.23 8.03 -11.13
C LEU A 90 -9.32 7.50 -12.08
N PRO A 91 -9.13 7.56 -13.40
CA PRO A 91 -9.83 6.68 -14.32
C PRO A 91 -9.69 5.22 -13.86
N ARG A 92 -10.76 4.44 -13.97
CA ARG A 92 -10.82 3.06 -13.44
C ARG A 92 -9.66 2.21 -13.96
N GLU A 93 -9.43 2.25 -15.26
CA GLU A 93 -8.40 1.47 -15.94
C GLU A 93 -7.01 1.82 -15.41
N THR A 94 -6.78 3.11 -15.14
CA THR A 94 -5.53 3.62 -14.56
C THR A 94 -5.36 3.19 -13.10
N ALA A 95 -6.41 3.28 -12.28
CA ALA A 95 -6.35 2.79 -10.89
C ALA A 95 -6.05 1.30 -10.83
N VAL A 96 -6.75 0.50 -11.64
CA VAL A 96 -6.54 -0.95 -11.70
C VAL A 96 -5.13 -1.27 -12.18
N ALA A 97 -4.62 -0.59 -13.22
CA ALA A 97 -3.26 -0.81 -13.73
C ALA A 97 -2.21 -0.59 -12.63
N HIS A 98 -2.26 0.55 -11.91
CA HIS A 98 -1.31 0.82 -10.83
C HIS A 98 -1.43 -0.17 -9.67
N VAL A 99 -2.65 -0.57 -9.28
CA VAL A 99 -2.84 -1.63 -8.27
C VAL A 99 -2.19 -2.93 -8.73
N LEU A 100 -2.37 -3.31 -10.00
CA LEU A 100 -1.82 -4.56 -10.55
C LEU A 100 -0.29 -4.54 -10.61
N GLU A 101 0.34 -3.40 -10.93
CA GLU A 101 1.80 -3.27 -10.91
C GLU A 101 2.39 -3.54 -9.52
N VAL A 102 1.82 -2.91 -8.48
CA VAL A 102 2.25 -3.12 -7.09
C VAL A 102 1.88 -4.54 -6.61
N LEU A 103 0.71 -5.06 -7.03
CA LEU A 103 0.25 -6.42 -6.71
C LEU A 103 1.22 -7.49 -7.21
N VAL A 104 1.75 -7.36 -8.42
CA VAL A 104 2.71 -8.33 -8.98
C VAL A 104 3.94 -8.43 -8.08
N ILE A 105 4.54 -7.29 -7.72
CA ILE A 105 5.71 -7.24 -6.83
C ILE A 105 5.37 -7.83 -5.46
N ALA A 106 4.20 -7.48 -4.91
CA ALA A 106 3.75 -8.02 -3.63
C ALA A 106 3.56 -9.54 -3.69
N LYS A 107 2.99 -10.09 -4.76
CA LYS A 107 2.80 -11.54 -4.94
C LYS A 107 4.12 -12.28 -5.04
N GLU A 108 5.11 -11.73 -5.74
CA GLU A 108 6.45 -12.32 -5.82
C GLU A 108 7.13 -12.38 -4.45
N CYS A 109 6.86 -11.41 -3.56
CA CYS A 109 7.48 -11.34 -2.23
C CYS A 109 6.70 -12.09 -1.15
N PHE A 110 5.36 -12.04 -1.17
CA PHE A 110 4.50 -12.53 -0.07
C PHE A 110 3.61 -13.71 -0.46
N GLY A 111 3.66 -14.14 -1.73
CA GLY A 111 2.96 -15.32 -2.23
C GLY A 111 1.44 -15.26 -2.05
N GLU A 112 0.88 -16.37 -1.57
CA GLU A 112 -0.57 -16.59 -1.45
C GLU A 112 -1.28 -15.68 -0.43
N ARG A 113 -0.52 -14.93 0.38
CA ARG A 113 -1.08 -13.95 1.31
C ARG A 113 -1.70 -12.75 0.58
N VAL A 114 -1.25 -12.46 -0.64
CA VAL A 114 -1.68 -11.29 -1.39
C VAL A 114 -2.97 -11.58 -2.15
N ARG A 115 -4.04 -10.85 -1.78
CA ARG A 115 -5.39 -11.07 -2.31
C ARG A 115 -5.94 -9.79 -2.92
N TYR A 116 -6.10 -9.79 -4.23
CA TYR A 116 -6.71 -8.69 -4.99
C TYR A 116 -8.21 -8.59 -4.71
N TRP A 117 -8.74 -7.37 -4.71
CA TRP A 117 -10.16 -7.08 -4.56
C TRP A 117 -10.56 -5.81 -5.32
N ASN A 118 -11.86 -5.70 -5.62
CA ASN A 118 -12.43 -4.58 -6.36
C ASN A 118 -13.87 -4.33 -5.87
N GLY A 119 -14.16 -3.09 -5.47
CA GLY A 119 -15.45 -2.64 -4.93
C GLY A 119 -16.59 -2.53 -5.95
N MET A 120 -16.36 -2.86 -7.23
CA MET A 120 -17.39 -2.76 -8.27
C MET A 120 -18.43 -3.90 -8.33
N HIS A 121 -18.31 -4.97 -7.54
CA HIS A 121 -19.25 -6.08 -7.66
C HIS A 121 -20.35 -6.06 -6.58
N ARG A 122 -21.60 -5.87 -7.00
CA ARG A 122 -22.83 -6.13 -6.24
C ARG A 122 -23.05 -7.62 -5.96
N MET A 123 -22.11 -8.34 -5.35
CA MET A 123 -22.36 -9.71 -4.87
C MET A 123 -22.15 -9.80 -3.36
N ARG A 124 -22.96 -10.60 -2.67
CA ARG A 124 -23.10 -10.61 -1.20
C ARG A 124 -21.91 -11.25 -0.44
N CYS A 125 -20.64 -10.98 -0.79
CA CYS A 125 -19.50 -11.55 -0.08
C CYS A 125 -18.50 -10.49 0.42
N ASN A 126 -18.15 -10.61 1.71
CA ASN A 126 -17.31 -9.65 2.45
C ASN A 126 -15.87 -9.51 1.89
N LYS A 127 -15.48 -10.35 0.91
CA LYS A 127 -14.14 -10.37 0.29
C LYS A 127 -13.97 -9.32 -0.81
N GLN A 128 -15.02 -8.57 -1.16
CA GLN A 128 -15.00 -7.58 -2.24
C GLN A 128 -14.33 -6.25 -1.84
N TRP A 129 -14.27 -5.97 -0.55
CA TRP A 129 -13.78 -4.72 0.01
C TRP A 129 -12.40 -4.88 0.68
N GLY A 130 -11.74 -6.02 0.41
CA GLY A 130 -10.52 -6.43 1.09
C GLY A 130 -10.78 -7.18 2.39
N TYR A 131 -9.69 -7.54 3.07
CA TYR A 131 -9.71 -8.27 4.34
C TYR A 131 -9.69 -7.36 5.57
N TYR A 132 -9.48 -6.06 5.36
CA TYR A 132 -9.34 -5.04 6.38
C TYR A 132 -10.22 -3.85 6.02
N THR A 133 -10.90 -3.30 7.01
CA THR A 133 -11.63 -2.05 6.86
C THR A 133 -10.66 -0.87 6.70
N LEU A 134 -11.15 0.28 6.23
CA LEU A 134 -10.34 1.50 6.24
C LEU A 134 -9.85 1.85 7.65
N GLY A 135 -10.69 1.64 8.67
CA GLY A 135 -10.30 1.88 10.06
C GLY A 135 -9.13 1.00 10.51
N ASP A 136 -9.12 -0.29 10.14
CA ASP A 136 -8.00 -1.19 10.48
C ASP A 136 -6.68 -0.71 9.86
N VAL A 137 -6.74 -0.21 8.61
CA VAL A 137 -5.56 0.32 7.91
C VAL A 137 -5.08 1.62 8.55
N GLU A 138 -6.00 2.54 8.88
CA GLU A 138 -5.67 3.81 9.53
C GLU A 138 -5.07 3.60 10.93
N GLU A 139 -5.58 2.65 11.70
CA GLU A 139 -5.00 2.28 13.00
C GLU A 139 -3.60 1.69 12.85
N ALA A 140 -3.39 0.81 11.86
CA ALA A 140 -2.06 0.29 11.54
C ALA A 140 -1.08 1.42 11.14
N GLU A 141 -1.53 2.39 10.33
CA GLU A 141 -0.72 3.55 9.97
C GLU A 141 -0.36 4.43 11.18
N LYS A 142 -1.32 4.70 12.08
CA LYS A 142 -1.07 5.46 13.32
C LYS A 142 -0.02 4.77 14.19
N GLU A 143 -0.11 3.44 14.29
CA GLU A 143 0.84 2.66 15.08
C GLU A 143 2.25 2.71 14.48
N VAL A 144 2.40 2.60 13.15
CA VAL A 144 3.70 2.78 12.48
C VAL A 144 4.29 4.16 12.77
N LYS A 145 3.48 5.23 12.71
CA LYS A 145 3.95 6.59 13.07
C LYS A 145 4.42 6.66 14.52
N ARG A 146 3.68 6.05 15.44
CA ARG A 146 4.04 6.02 16.86
C ARG A 146 5.37 5.29 17.09
N LEU A 147 5.56 4.15 16.44
CA LEU A 147 6.79 3.36 16.54
C LEU A 147 7.99 4.13 15.99
N CYS A 148 7.87 4.76 14.82
CA CYS A 148 8.98 5.50 14.22
C CYS A 148 9.38 6.73 15.06
N ARG A 149 8.40 7.49 15.59
CA ARG A 149 8.68 8.60 16.51
C ARG A 149 9.45 8.17 17.75
N ASN A 150 9.13 6.99 18.29
CA ASN A 150 9.80 6.46 19.48
C ASN A 150 11.22 5.95 19.18
N MET A 151 11.56 5.64 17.93
CA MET A 151 12.94 5.31 17.54
C MET A 151 13.83 6.55 17.56
N ASP A 152 13.31 7.70 17.12
CA ASP A 152 14.06 8.97 17.13
C ASP A 152 14.46 9.41 18.54
N PHE A 153 13.64 9.10 19.56
CA PHE A 153 13.96 9.39 20.97
C PHE A 153 14.95 8.42 21.62
N ARG A 154 15.25 7.26 21.02
CA ARG A 154 16.22 6.29 21.56
C ARG A 154 17.64 6.51 21.05
N LEU A 155 17.82 7.43 20.10
CA LEU A 155 19.10 7.78 19.49
C LEU A 155 19.65 9.14 19.99
N LEU A 156 19.02 9.74 21.01
CA LEU A 156 19.45 10.94 21.74
C LEU A 156 19.74 10.58 23.20
#